data_AF-A0A6V8HIT9-F1
#
_entry.id   AF-A0A6V8HIT9-F1
#
_cell.length_a   1.000
_cell.length_b   1.000
_cell.length_c   1.000
_cell.angle_alpha   90.00
_cell.angle_beta   90.00
_cell.angle_gamma   90.00
#
_symmetry.space_group_name_H-M   'P 1'
#
loop_
_entity.id
_entity.type
_entity.pdbx_description
1 polymer ?
#
loop_
_entity_poly.entity_id
_entity_poly.type
_entity_poly.pdbx_seq_one_letter_code
_entity_poly.pdbx_strand_id
1 'polypeptide(L)'
;MPSIPLHPPSKSTTLNPNTHDNPLPALLQTPSGLAILELQGTINFPTTTPDDDNNDTDMMTTHDDPGAEETNTKKKIIETELGKIMFPDYSEFMDPDSTKWMKRVYLYAGRYQRMTGEVKKLAKPLAVVRRRERSTVEGNRPGEEEGDELEIVEVIKYKIIFASRPEPVGLE
;
A
#
# COMPACT_ATOMS: atom_id res chain seq x y z
N MET A 1 4.93 4.65 -31.78
CA MET A 1 4.93 4.09 -30.41
C MET A 1 4.41 5.18 -29.49
N PRO A 2 3.38 4.92 -28.66
CA PRO A 2 2.94 5.90 -27.68
C PRO A 2 4.09 6.21 -26.72
N SER A 3 4.24 7.47 -26.35
CA SER A 3 5.28 7.97 -25.45
C SER A 3 4.62 8.77 -24.34
N ILE A 4 5.02 8.50 -23.10
CA ILE A 4 4.50 9.17 -21.89
C ILE A 4 5.69 9.72 -21.11
N PRO A 5 5.71 11.03 -20.76
CA PRO A 5 6.77 11.60 -19.93
C PRO A 5 6.86 10.91 -18.56
N LEU A 6 8.09 10.64 -18.12
CA LEU A 6 8.39 10.10 -16.78
C LEU A 6 9.24 11.10 -16.00
N HIS A 7 8.72 11.51 -14.86
CA HIS A 7 9.34 12.50 -13.97
C HIS A 7 10.08 11.81 -12.79
N PRO A 8 11.19 12.41 -12.30
CA PRO A 8 11.86 11.94 -11.10
C PRO A 8 11.02 12.20 -9.83
N PRO A 9 11.42 11.67 -8.66
CA PRO A 9 10.70 11.88 -7.41
C PRO A 9 10.53 13.35 -7.03
N SER A 10 9.30 13.73 -6.68
CA SER A 10 8.95 15.06 -6.20
C SER A 10 9.46 15.29 -4.76
N LYS A 11 10.22 16.37 -4.51
CA LYS A 11 10.76 16.70 -3.17
C LYS A 11 9.69 16.89 -2.09
N SER A 12 8.47 17.22 -2.48
CA SER A 12 7.31 17.36 -1.58
C SER A 12 6.83 16.02 -1.03
N THR A 13 7.01 14.92 -1.75
CA THR A 13 6.63 13.57 -1.28
C THR A 13 7.67 12.98 -0.31
N THR A 14 8.91 13.47 -0.34
CA THR A 14 10.00 12.99 0.53
C THR A 14 10.04 13.62 1.93
N LEU A 15 9.16 14.58 2.21
CA LEU A 15 9.15 15.36 3.45
C LEU A 15 7.75 15.33 4.08
N ASN A 16 7.25 14.15 4.42
CA ASN A 16 6.21 14.08 5.45
C ASN A 16 6.95 14.00 6.80
N PRO A 17 7.03 15.07 7.61
CA PRO A 17 7.78 15.09 8.87
C PRO A 17 7.20 14.16 9.96
N ASN A 18 6.05 13.53 9.71
CA ASN A 18 5.43 12.53 10.59
C ASN A 18 5.95 11.10 10.34
N THR A 19 7.05 10.91 9.61
CA THR A 19 7.71 9.60 9.40
C THR A 19 8.31 8.97 10.67
N HIS A 20 8.26 9.68 11.81
CA HIS A 20 8.77 9.17 13.09
C HIS A 20 8.05 7.92 13.61
N ASP A 21 6.82 7.64 13.15
CA ASP A 21 6.03 6.48 13.59
C ASP A 21 5.85 5.43 12.47
N ASN A 22 6.90 5.11 11.71
CA ASN A 22 6.86 3.98 10.78
C ASN A 22 7.29 2.68 11.51
N PRO A 23 6.38 1.71 11.72
CA PRO A 23 6.69 0.46 12.44
C PRO A 23 7.61 -0.48 11.65
N LEU A 24 7.93 -0.15 10.39
CA LEU A 24 8.89 -0.91 9.61
C LEU A 24 10.31 -0.64 10.10
N PRO A 25 11.19 -1.66 10.14
CA PRO A 25 12.62 -1.49 10.31
C PRO A 25 13.20 -0.41 9.40
N ALA A 26 14.10 0.44 9.91
CA ALA A 26 14.66 1.60 9.19
C ALA A 26 15.18 1.28 7.77
N LEU A 27 15.68 0.06 7.55
CA LEU A 27 16.15 -0.37 6.23
C LEU A 27 15.04 -0.62 5.20
N LEU A 28 13.86 -1.00 5.67
CA LEU A 28 12.65 -1.19 4.87
C LEU A 28 11.84 0.11 4.74
N GLN A 29 12.11 1.10 5.60
CA GLN A 29 11.50 2.41 5.51
C GLN A 29 11.98 3.09 4.24
N THR A 30 11.04 3.38 3.35
CA THR A 30 11.24 4.39 2.33
C THR A 30 10.74 5.75 2.86
N PRO A 31 11.20 6.89 2.31
CA PRO A 31 10.70 8.21 2.71
C PRO A 31 9.18 8.34 2.65
N SER A 32 8.54 7.61 1.74
CA SER A 32 7.08 7.54 1.56
C SER A 32 6.37 6.53 2.47
N GLY A 33 7.10 5.74 3.26
CA GLY A 33 6.55 4.67 4.09
C GLY A 33 6.11 3.42 3.30
N LEU A 34 6.49 3.32 2.03
CA LEU A 34 6.17 2.18 1.17
C LEU A 34 7.11 1.01 1.42
N ALA A 35 6.59 -0.21 1.29
CA ALA A 35 7.37 -1.43 1.27
C ALA A 35 6.78 -2.41 0.27
N ILE A 36 7.58 -3.37 -0.18
CA ILE A 36 7.11 -4.45 -1.04
C ILE A 36 7.07 -5.77 -0.27
N LEU A 37 5.95 -6.45 -0.40
CA LEU A 37 5.67 -7.77 0.12
C LEU A 37 5.48 -8.74 -1.06
N GLU A 38 6.22 -9.84 -1.05
CA GLU A 38 6.11 -10.91 -2.05
C GLU A 38 5.61 -12.19 -1.38
N LEU A 39 4.52 -12.73 -1.90
CA LEU A 39 3.89 -13.94 -1.39
C LEU A 39 3.77 -14.97 -2.51
N GLN A 40 4.25 -16.19 -2.26
CA GLN A 40 4.07 -17.31 -3.19
C GLN A 40 2.69 -17.94 -2.98
N GLY A 41 1.68 -17.40 -3.67
CA GLY A 41 0.29 -17.81 -3.54
C GLY A 41 -0.67 -16.67 -3.86
N THR A 42 -1.90 -16.79 -3.39
CA THR A 42 -2.94 -15.76 -3.52
C THR A 42 -3.46 -15.37 -2.15
N ILE A 43 -3.88 -14.12 -2.00
CA ILE A 43 -4.54 -13.62 -0.79
C ILE A 43 -6.04 -13.65 -1.06
N ASN A 44 -6.79 -14.35 -0.22
CA ASN A 44 -8.24 -14.43 -0.32
C ASN A 44 -8.85 -13.37 0.60
N PHE A 45 -9.59 -12.44 0.02
CA PHE A 45 -10.35 -11.43 0.75
C PHE A 45 -11.85 -11.74 0.66
N PRO A 46 -12.64 -11.36 1.66
CA PRO A 46 -14.09 -11.38 1.53
C PRO A 46 -14.51 -10.43 0.39
N THR A 47 -15.29 -10.93 -0.55
CA THR A 47 -15.91 -10.09 -1.57
C THR A 47 -17.21 -9.52 -0.99
N THR A 48 -17.26 -8.23 -0.69
CA THR A 48 -18.54 -7.58 -0.39
C THR A 48 -19.32 -7.47 -1.70
N THR A 49 -20.40 -8.21 -1.84
CA THR A 49 -21.36 -7.99 -2.92
C THR A 49 -22.12 -6.69 -2.64
N PRO A 50 -22.37 -5.84 -3.64
CA PRO A 50 -23.17 -4.61 -3.48
C PRO A 50 -24.56 -4.83 -2.88
N ASP A 51 -25.06 -6.07 -2.91
CA ASP A 51 -26.40 -6.45 -2.44
C ASP A 51 -26.50 -6.68 -0.92
N ASP A 52 -25.37 -6.73 -0.19
CA ASP A 52 -25.35 -6.95 1.27
C ASP A 52 -25.57 -5.67 2.11
N ASP A 53 -25.59 -4.48 1.49
CA ASP A 53 -25.83 -3.20 2.17
C ASP A 53 -27.34 -2.91 2.42
N ASN A 54 -28.25 -3.89 2.22
CA ASN A 54 -29.70 -3.72 2.45
C ASN A 54 -30.17 -3.91 3.90
N ASN A 55 -29.27 -4.10 4.87
CA ASN A 55 -29.66 -4.44 6.24
C ASN A 55 -29.18 -3.49 7.34
N ASP A 56 -28.65 -2.32 7.00
CA ASP A 56 -28.59 -1.22 7.97
C ASP A 56 -29.93 -0.50 7.96
N THR A 57 -30.81 -1.02 8.82
CA THR A 57 -31.98 -0.32 9.34
C THR A 57 -31.49 0.90 10.11
N ASP A 58 -31.29 2.03 9.41
CA ASP A 58 -31.35 3.34 10.07
C ASP A 58 -32.61 4.07 9.61
N MET A 59 -33.45 4.36 10.59
CA MET A 59 -34.76 4.95 10.45
C MET A 59 -34.64 6.47 10.32
N MET A 60 -35.49 7.05 9.46
CA MET A 60 -35.86 8.48 9.37
C MET A 60 -34.80 9.35 8.65
N THR A 61 -35.08 10.13 7.60
CA THR A 61 -36.26 10.94 7.26
C THR A 61 -36.40 11.18 5.74
N THR A 62 -37.66 11.29 5.33
CA THR A 62 -38.25 11.81 4.08
C THR A 62 -37.53 12.98 3.37
N HIS A 63 -37.42 12.92 2.03
CA HIS A 63 -38.16 13.80 1.11
C HIS A 63 -37.91 13.41 -0.36
N ASP A 64 -39.02 13.15 -1.07
CA ASP A 64 -39.07 12.97 -2.53
C ASP A 64 -38.65 14.26 -3.25
N ASP A 65 -37.60 14.16 -4.09
CA ASP A 65 -37.31 15.15 -5.15
C ASP A 65 -36.85 14.40 -6.42
N PRO A 66 -37.63 14.41 -7.52
CA PRO A 66 -37.28 13.71 -8.74
C PRO A 66 -36.58 14.66 -9.70
N GLY A 67 -35.26 14.80 -9.58
CA GLY A 67 -34.46 15.37 -10.66
C GLY A 67 -33.23 16.12 -10.20
N ALA A 68 -32.09 15.43 -10.12
CA ALA A 68 -30.80 15.95 -10.60
C ALA A 68 -29.72 14.87 -10.48
N GLU A 69 -29.16 14.56 -11.64
CA GLU A 69 -27.72 14.41 -11.88
C GLU A 69 -27.01 13.10 -11.47
N GLU A 70 -26.32 12.60 -12.49
CA GLU A 70 -25.36 11.50 -12.53
C GLU A 70 -24.34 11.65 -11.38
N THR A 71 -24.66 11.03 -10.24
CA THR A 71 -23.73 11.00 -9.12
C THR A 71 -22.58 10.06 -9.45
N ASN A 72 -21.44 10.68 -9.75
CA ASN A 72 -20.10 10.15 -9.54
C ASN A 72 -20.13 9.05 -8.48
N THR A 73 -20.07 7.79 -8.94
CA THR A 73 -20.03 6.62 -8.08
C THR A 73 -18.71 6.71 -7.34
N LYS A 74 -18.72 7.32 -6.15
CA LYS A 74 -17.61 7.29 -5.21
C LYS A 74 -17.30 5.83 -4.98
N LYS A 75 -16.25 5.34 -5.63
CA LYS A 75 -15.75 3.98 -5.47
C LYS A 75 -15.48 3.79 -3.98
N LYS A 76 -16.39 3.09 -3.28
CA LYS A 76 -16.23 2.73 -1.87
C LYS A 76 -14.95 1.91 -1.76
N ILE A 77 -13.88 2.51 -1.24
CA ILE A 77 -12.64 1.79 -0.95
C ILE A 77 -12.94 0.95 0.29
N ILE A 78 -12.90 -0.37 0.13
CA ILE A 78 -13.08 -1.30 1.24
C ILE A 78 -11.69 -1.68 1.71
N GLU A 79 -11.32 -1.22 2.90
CA GLU A 79 -10.09 -1.61 3.57
C GLU A 79 -10.38 -2.85 4.42
N THR A 80 -9.71 -3.96 4.12
CA THR A 80 -9.81 -5.20 4.90
C THR A 80 -8.48 -5.51 5.56
N GLU A 81 -8.47 -5.62 6.88
CA GLU A 81 -7.27 -6.03 7.61
C GLU A 81 -6.93 -7.48 7.27
N LEU A 82 -5.75 -7.69 6.66
CA LEU A 82 -5.24 -9.03 6.37
C LEU A 82 -4.69 -9.73 7.63
N GLY A 83 -4.09 -8.95 8.52
CA GLY A 83 -3.42 -9.40 9.74
C GLY A 83 -2.15 -8.57 9.99
N LYS A 84 -1.11 -9.18 10.57
CA LYS A 84 0.09 -8.45 11.05
C LYS A 84 1.40 -9.04 10.58
N ILE A 85 2.37 -8.16 10.33
CA ILE A 85 3.77 -8.52 10.07
C ILE A 85 4.57 -8.29 11.35
N MET A 86 5.45 -9.24 11.69
CA MET A 86 6.27 -9.19 12.90
C MET A 86 7.74 -9.48 12.56
N PHE A 87 8.63 -8.66 13.11
CA PHE A 87 10.09 -8.79 12.99
C PHE A 87 10.67 -9.19 14.36
N PRO A 88 10.61 -10.49 14.74
CA PRO A 88 10.92 -10.92 16.10
C PRO A 88 12.37 -10.64 16.52
N ASP A 89 13.28 -10.61 15.56
CA ASP A 89 14.71 -10.43 15.79
C ASP A 89 15.17 -8.98 15.56
N TYR A 90 14.25 -8.05 15.24
CA TYR A 90 14.56 -6.63 15.05
C TYR A 90 14.46 -5.86 16.37
N SER A 91 15.41 -4.95 16.60
CA SER A 91 15.41 -4.02 17.72
C SER A 91 16.06 -2.72 17.28
N GLU A 92 15.50 -1.58 17.72
CA GLU A 92 16.04 -0.24 17.44
C GLU A 92 17.44 -0.02 18.02
N PHE A 93 17.83 -0.81 19.04
CA PHE A 93 19.14 -0.71 19.70
C PHE A 93 20.22 -1.57 19.04
N MET A 94 19.92 -2.26 17.93
CA MET A 94 20.91 -3.07 17.22
C MET A 94 21.80 -2.21 16.31
N ASP A 95 22.96 -2.77 15.93
CA ASP A 95 23.83 -2.12 14.95
C ASP A 95 23.08 -1.90 13.61
N PRO A 96 23.11 -0.68 13.03
CA PRO A 96 22.38 -0.37 11.79
C PRO A 96 22.75 -1.27 10.60
N ASP A 97 23.98 -1.79 10.59
CA ASP A 97 24.49 -2.70 9.55
C ASP A 97 24.15 -4.17 9.80
N SER A 98 23.51 -4.49 10.94
CA SER A 98 23.17 -5.87 11.27
C SER A 98 22.05 -6.39 10.37
N THR A 99 22.35 -7.48 9.66
CA THR A 99 21.40 -8.16 8.77
C THR A 99 20.80 -9.43 9.38
N LYS A 100 21.13 -9.73 10.65
CA LYS A 100 20.67 -10.97 11.31
C LYS A 100 19.16 -11.03 11.45
N TRP A 101 18.53 -9.90 11.77
CA TRP A 101 17.07 -9.79 11.93
C TRP A 101 16.30 -10.07 10.64
N MET A 102 16.93 -9.90 9.47
CA MET A 102 16.31 -10.13 8.17
C MET A 102 16.00 -11.59 7.90
N LYS A 103 16.62 -12.52 8.63
CA LYS A 103 16.48 -13.96 8.40
C LYS A 103 15.12 -14.51 8.78
N ARG A 104 14.33 -13.74 9.52
CA ARG A 104 13.04 -14.21 10.03
C ARG A 104 12.05 -13.08 10.18
N VAL A 105 10.95 -13.21 9.46
CA VAL A 105 9.77 -12.35 9.53
C VAL A 105 8.55 -13.26 9.60
N TYR A 106 7.57 -12.90 10.41
CA TYR A 106 6.29 -13.59 10.45
C TYR A 106 5.19 -12.74 9.84
N LEU A 107 4.37 -13.33 8.98
CA LEU A 107 3.08 -12.78 8.58
C LEU A 107 2.01 -13.64 9.23
N TYR A 108 1.20 -13.03 10.09
CA TYR A 108 -0.01 -13.64 10.62
C TYR A 108 -1.18 -13.18 9.77
N ALA A 109 -1.84 -14.11 9.09
CA ALA A 109 -2.99 -13.84 8.24
C ALA A 109 -4.27 -14.34 8.93
N GLY A 110 -5.20 -13.42 9.20
CA GLY A 110 -6.37 -13.68 10.03
C GLY A 110 -6.00 -14.23 11.41
N ARG A 111 -6.82 -15.14 11.93
CA ARG A 111 -6.68 -15.71 13.29
C ARG A 111 -5.91 -17.03 13.35
N TYR A 112 -5.71 -17.71 12.22
CA TYR A 112 -5.34 -19.13 12.22
C TYR A 112 -4.14 -19.48 11.35
N GLN A 113 -3.55 -18.52 10.64
CA GLN A 113 -2.44 -18.79 9.73
C GLN A 113 -1.24 -17.92 10.05
N ARG A 114 -0.06 -18.54 10.02
CA ARG A 114 1.23 -17.86 10.07
C ARG A 114 2.10 -18.32 8.91
N MET A 115 2.76 -17.39 8.26
CA MET A 115 3.81 -17.66 7.28
C MET A 115 5.14 -17.17 7.83
N THR A 116 6.19 -17.97 7.61
CA THR A 116 7.57 -17.57 7.88
C THR A 116 8.21 -17.07 6.59
N GLY A 117 8.85 -15.91 6.68
CA GLY A 117 9.51 -15.25 5.57
C GLY A 117 10.84 -14.63 5.99
N GLU A 118 11.46 -13.90 5.06
CA GLU A 118 12.70 -13.18 5.27
C GLU A 118 12.70 -11.84 4.53
N VAL A 119 13.60 -10.95 4.93
CA VAL A 119 13.90 -9.71 4.20
C VAL A 119 15.10 -9.96 3.29
N LYS A 120 14.95 -9.59 2.02
CA LYS A 120 15.98 -9.80 1.01
C LYS A 120 16.28 -8.51 0.27
N LYS A 121 17.58 -8.21 0.14
CA LYS A 121 18.06 -7.14 -0.74
C LYS A 121 17.83 -7.52 -2.20
N LEU A 122 17.24 -6.61 -2.96
CA LEU A 122 17.00 -6.80 -4.39
C LEU A 122 18.31 -6.62 -5.16
N ALA A 123 18.59 -7.54 -6.09
CA ALA A 123 19.73 -7.39 -7.00
C ALA A 123 19.54 -6.21 -7.96
N LYS A 124 18.27 -5.92 -8.31
CA LYS A 124 17.85 -4.76 -9.10
C LYS A 124 16.77 -4.01 -8.32
N PRO A 125 17.01 -2.76 -7.90
CA PRO A 125 15.99 -1.95 -7.24
C PRO A 125 14.74 -1.79 -8.12
N LEU A 126 13.58 -1.67 -7.49
CA LEU A 126 12.30 -1.48 -8.16
C LEU A 126 11.83 -0.04 -7.99
N ALA A 127 11.52 0.65 -9.08
CA ALA A 127 10.90 1.96 -9.04
C ALA A 127 9.37 1.80 -8.98
N VAL A 128 8.73 2.42 -7.98
CA VAL A 128 7.28 2.58 -7.94
C VAL A 128 6.94 3.83 -8.74
N VAL A 129 6.07 3.68 -9.72
CA VAL A 129 5.64 4.78 -10.60
C VAL A 129 4.14 4.97 -10.45
N ARG A 130 3.69 6.21 -10.39
CA ARG A 130 2.26 6.55 -10.40
C ARG A 130 1.96 7.59 -11.46
N ARG A 131 0.70 7.70 -11.87
CA ARG A 131 0.24 8.83 -12.68
C ARG A 131 0.32 10.11 -11.85
N ARG A 132 0.87 11.17 -12.43
CA ARG A 132 0.98 12.47 -11.79
C ARG A 132 -0.38 13.16 -11.79
N GLU A 133 -0.82 13.64 -10.64
CA GLU A 133 -2.00 14.51 -10.54
C GLU A 133 -1.56 15.95 -10.86
N ARG A 134 -2.03 16.51 -11.98
CA ARG A 134 -1.81 17.93 -12.29
C ARG A 134 -2.72 18.75 -11.40
N SER A 135 -2.16 19.46 -10.42
CA SER A 135 -2.94 20.44 -9.65
C SER A 135 -3.44 21.51 -10.61
N THR A 136 -4.76 21.70 -10.68
CA THR A 136 -5.48 22.63 -11.57
C THR A 136 -5.16 24.12 -11.38
N VAL A 137 -4.14 24.45 -10.57
CA VAL A 137 -3.87 25.81 -10.08
C VAL A 137 -2.76 26.53 -10.86
N GLU A 138 -1.84 25.83 -11.52
CA GLU A 138 -0.77 26.48 -12.29
C GLU A 138 -0.94 26.33 -13.79
N GLY A 139 -1.51 27.38 -14.38
CA GLY A 139 -1.28 27.74 -15.78
C GLY A 139 -1.97 26.84 -16.80
N ASN A 140 -3.30 26.95 -16.89
CA ASN A 140 -4.04 26.48 -18.06
C ASN A 140 -3.63 27.33 -19.28
N ARG A 141 -2.49 26.98 -19.91
CA ARG A 141 -2.14 27.51 -21.23
C ARG A 141 -3.05 26.81 -22.23
N PRO A 142 -3.86 27.55 -23.01
CA PRO A 142 -4.75 26.92 -23.99
C PRO A 142 -3.89 26.29 -25.08
N GLY A 143 -3.89 24.96 -25.18
CA GLY A 143 -3.21 24.21 -26.24
C GLY A 143 -2.22 23.13 -25.79
N GLU A 144 -1.98 22.93 -24.49
CA GLU A 144 -1.26 21.74 -24.03
C GLU A 144 -2.25 20.56 -23.98
N GLU A 145 -2.03 19.57 -24.84
CA GLU A 145 -2.77 18.31 -24.82
C GLU A 145 -2.77 17.74 -23.41
N GLU A 146 -3.95 17.35 -22.94
CA GLU A 146 -4.20 16.74 -21.64
C GLU A 146 -3.59 15.31 -21.63
N GLY A 147 -2.25 15.25 -21.60
CA GLY A 147 -1.50 14.00 -21.64
C GLY A 147 -1.33 13.41 -20.25
N ASP A 148 -1.52 12.09 -20.13
CA ASP A 148 -1.12 11.35 -18.93
C ASP A 148 0.40 11.51 -18.71
N GLU A 149 0.82 11.94 -17.53
CA GLU A 149 2.22 11.99 -17.09
C GLU A 149 2.47 10.96 -15.98
N LEU A 150 3.69 10.42 -15.90
CA LEU A 150 4.11 9.49 -14.86
C LEU A 150 5.17 10.12 -13.94
N GLU A 151 5.17 9.78 -12.66
CA GLU A 151 6.23 10.15 -11.72
C GLU A 151 6.73 8.95 -10.92
N ILE A 152 8.04 8.90 -10.66
CA ILE A 152 8.64 7.92 -9.75
C ILE A 152 8.32 8.35 -8.32
N VAL A 153 7.59 7.52 -7.59
CA VAL A 153 7.26 7.75 -6.19
C VAL A 153 8.41 7.32 -5.29
N GLU A 154 9.00 6.16 -5.58
CA GLU A 154 9.95 5.53 -4.67
C GLU A 154 10.88 4.54 -5.37
N VAL A 155 12.06 4.30 -4.79
CA VAL A 155 12.97 3.24 -5.24
C VAL A 155 13.20 2.22 -4.14
N ILE A 156 12.52 1.08 -4.28
CA ILE A 156 12.54 -0.02 -3.32
C ILE A 156 13.80 -0.87 -3.54
N LYS A 157 14.59 -1.05 -2.47
CA LYS A 157 15.86 -1.80 -2.48
C LYS A 157 15.76 -3.16 -1.78
N TYR A 158 14.73 -3.36 -0.98
CA TYR A 158 14.53 -4.55 -0.15
C TYR A 158 13.10 -5.04 -0.31
N LYS A 159 12.90 -6.36 -0.25
CA LYS A 159 11.57 -6.99 -0.23
C LYS A 159 11.42 -7.88 0.99
N ILE A 160 10.18 -7.98 1.49
CA ILE A 160 9.78 -9.01 2.45
C ILE A 160 9.20 -10.17 1.63
N ILE A 161 9.76 -11.37 1.75
CA ILE A 161 9.34 -12.53 0.95
C ILE A 161 8.83 -13.67 1.83
N PHE A 162 7.66 -14.21 1.49
CA PHE A 162 7.04 -15.39 2.08
C PHE A 162 6.86 -16.48 1.02
N ALA A 163 7.84 -17.39 0.94
CA ALA A 163 7.85 -18.49 -0.03
C ALA A 163 7.35 -19.83 0.56
N SER A 164 7.26 -19.92 1.89
CA SER A 164 6.83 -21.14 2.58
C SER A 164 5.31 -21.24 2.68
N ARG A 165 4.80 -22.47 2.81
CA ARG A 165 3.37 -22.71 3.04
C ARG A 165 2.92 -22.10 4.38
N PRO A 166 1.68 -21.59 4.48
CA PRO A 166 1.12 -21.18 5.77
C PRO A 166 1.05 -22.35 6.76
N GLU A 167 1.43 -22.07 8.00
CA GLU A 167 1.33 -22.96 9.14
C GLU A 167 0.10 -22.58 9.99
N PRO A 168 -0.65 -23.56 10.54
CA PRO A 168 -1.70 -23.26 11.49
C PRO A 168 -1.13 -22.67 12.77
N VAL A 169 -1.79 -21.66 13.33
CA VAL A 169 -1.53 -21.20 14.71
C VAL A 169 -2.61 -21.75 15.65
N GLY A 170 -2.18 -22.24 16.82
CA GLY A 170 -3.11 -22.66 17.86
C GLY A 170 -3.89 -21.46 18.41
N LEU A 171 -5.09 -21.72 18.94
CA LEU A 171 -5.78 -20.77 19.82
C LEU A 171 -4.95 -20.70 21.11
N GLU A 172 -4.25 -19.59 21.32
CA GLU A 172 -3.74 -19.24 22.64
C GLU A 172 -4.88 -18.67 23.50
#